data_AF-A0A4S2RQ28-F1
#
_entry.id   AF-A0A4S2RQ28-F1
#
_cell.length_a   1.000
_cell.length_b   1.000
_cell.length_c   1.000
_cell.angle_alpha   90.00
_cell.angle_beta   90.00
_cell.angle_gamma   90.00
#
_symmetry.space_group_name_H-M   'P 1'
#
loop_
_entity.id
_entity.type
_entity.pdbx_description
1 polymer ?
#
loop_
_entity_poly.entity_id
_entity_poly.type
_entity_poly.pdbx_seq_one_letter_code
_entity_poly.pdbx_strand_id
1 'polypeptide(L)'
;MDEIAAAEVRDPQVSYEAALADFAAALYELRIDAGAPAYKEIEKAARQQGRVSLSASALSEALQGKRLPSIDFTLELVRQLAGANPQVTEAWRERWKRVRLLQRSAKAFRADSAVSATEEPAGQPNAFPVYQADAKEIIRKAKEEAAAIVQAARDHADELVRSAVRDVNAAGNGRRITPSVARLMTRESTRILLLGPPGAGKGTQSAFLKKVLDVPNVHIGDVLRQNIRDGEEAGLIAKQFMDRGDLIPDEALLDMVNRRLLQADTQHGFLLDGFPKSLEQLEALEEILAEDGLAIDVALKFEIPLSEAITRVAGRRICRKDSSHVYHLLYAAPNQDGTCHCGGPLMARPDDSRRTTANRWDLWQHMTEPVSALYGSRGKLITVSGVGDVNDVTDRAISALAAFFG
;
A
#
# COMPACT_ATOMS: atom_id res chain seq x y z
N MET A 1 17.31 55.23 2.76
CA MET A 1 16.09 54.77 2.05
C MET A 1 15.96 53.25 2.14
N ASP A 2 16.39 52.65 3.26
CA ASP A 2 16.54 51.19 3.44
C ASP A 2 15.61 50.62 4.53
N GLU A 3 14.48 51.26 4.81
CA GLU A 3 13.55 50.80 5.87
C GLU A 3 12.13 50.49 5.39
N ILE A 4 11.85 50.54 4.08
CA ILE A 4 10.49 50.28 3.55
C ILE A 4 10.39 48.93 2.80
N ALA A 5 11.51 48.28 2.46
CA ALA A 5 11.48 46.97 1.79
C ALA A 5 11.35 45.75 2.74
N ALA A 6 11.32 45.97 4.06
CA ALA A 6 11.26 44.89 5.06
C ALA A 6 9.84 44.60 5.59
N ALA A 7 8.80 45.28 5.09
CA ALA A 7 7.48 45.29 5.71
C ALA A 7 6.37 44.50 4.97
N GLU A 8 6.65 43.82 3.85
CA GLU A 8 5.58 43.18 3.03
C GLU A 8 5.61 41.65 2.92
N VAL A 9 6.39 40.94 3.75
CA VAL A 9 6.24 39.47 3.88
C VAL A 9 6.29 39.04 5.34
N ARG A 10 5.28 39.46 6.10
CA ARG A 10 4.89 38.79 7.34
C ARG A 10 3.39 38.64 7.33
N ASP A 11 2.89 37.77 6.46
CA ASP A 11 1.72 36.99 6.84
C ASP A 11 2.25 35.87 7.76
N PRO A 12 1.96 35.90 9.08
CA PRO A 12 2.50 34.94 10.03
C PRO A 12 1.94 33.53 9.86
N GLN A 13 1.03 33.28 8.91
CA GLN A 13 0.27 32.03 8.84
C GLN A 13 0.66 31.05 7.72
N VAL A 14 1.48 31.45 6.73
CA VAL A 14 1.79 30.56 5.60
C VAL A 14 3.12 29.84 5.82
N SER A 15 3.05 28.57 6.25
CA SER A 15 4.22 27.70 6.38
C SER A 15 4.82 27.36 5.01
N TYR A 16 6.10 26.94 4.99
CA TYR A 16 6.72 26.44 3.76
C TYR A 16 5.94 25.25 3.19
N GLU A 17 5.46 24.38 4.06
CA GLU A 17 4.67 23.19 3.73
C GLU A 17 3.35 23.57 3.05
N ALA A 18 2.62 24.55 3.57
CA ALA A 18 1.38 25.05 2.97
C ALA A 18 1.64 25.71 1.60
N ALA A 19 2.67 26.54 1.50
CA ALA A 19 3.04 27.19 0.23
C ALA A 19 3.52 26.20 -0.83
N LEU A 20 4.16 25.10 -0.43
CA LEU A 20 4.58 24.03 -1.33
C LEU A 20 3.38 23.21 -1.82
N ALA A 21 2.42 22.91 -0.94
CA ALA A 21 1.18 22.24 -1.31
C ALA A 21 0.37 23.08 -2.32
N ASP A 22 0.21 24.38 -2.07
CA ASP A 22 -0.49 25.31 -2.97
C ASP A 22 0.23 25.47 -4.33
N PHE A 23 1.56 25.38 -4.33
CA PHE A 23 2.36 25.42 -5.55
C PHE A 23 2.17 24.15 -6.39
N ALA A 24 2.18 22.98 -5.74
CA ALA A 24 1.96 21.69 -6.37
C ALA A 24 0.53 21.55 -6.91
N ALA A 25 -0.47 21.94 -6.12
CA ALA A 25 -1.87 21.95 -6.54
C ALA A 25 -2.07 22.82 -7.79
N ALA A 26 -1.44 23.99 -7.85
CA ALA A 26 -1.52 24.82 -9.05
C ALA A 26 -0.82 24.23 -10.28
N LEU A 27 0.28 23.47 -10.10
CA LEU A 27 0.91 22.75 -11.22
C LEU A 27 0.01 21.60 -11.69
N TYR A 28 -0.71 20.98 -10.75
CA TYR A 28 -1.68 19.94 -11.03
C TYR A 28 -2.88 20.48 -11.80
N GLU A 29 -3.48 21.58 -11.37
CA GLU A 29 -4.54 22.28 -12.09
C GLU A 29 -4.11 22.66 -13.50
N LEU A 30 -2.89 23.22 -13.65
CA LEU A 30 -2.34 23.55 -14.96
C LEU A 30 -2.25 22.31 -15.88
N ARG A 31 -1.97 21.13 -15.32
CA ARG A 31 -1.95 19.87 -16.07
C ARG A 31 -3.37 19.41 -16.43
N ILE A 32 -4.35 19.60 -15.55
CA ILE A 32 -5.76 19.29 -15.84
C ILE A 32 -6.26 20.17 -16.98
N ASP A 33 -6.00 21.48 -16.93
CA ASP A 33 -6.35 22.44 -17.99
C ASP A 33 -5.73 22.07 -19.34
N ALA A 34 -4.54 21.49 -19.33
CA ALA A 34 -3.86 20.98 -20.52
C ALA A 34 -4.43 19.64 -21.04
N GLY A 35 -5.53 19.13 -20.48
CA GLY A 35 -6.16 17.86 -20.87
C GLY A 35 -5.59 16.63 -20.15
N ALA A 36 -4.96 16.83 -19.00
CA ALA A 36 -4.36 15.79 -18.16
C ALA A 36 -3.40 14.82 -18.88
N PRO A 37 -2.44 15.31 -19.71
CA PRO A 37 -1.52 14.47 -20.47
C PRO A 37 -0.74 13.52 -19.55
N ALA A 38 -0.49 12.30 -20.02
CA ALA A 38 0.29 11.32 -19.25
C ALA A 38 1.73 11.82 -19.06
N TYR A 39 2.37 11.47 -17.93
CA TYR A 39 3.75 11.92 -17.66
C TYR A 39 4.74 11.52 -18.76
N LYS A 40 4.55 10.35 -19.37
CA LYS A 40 5.35 9.91 -20.54
C LYS A 40 5.17 10.80 -21.76
N GLU A 41 4.00 11.40 -21.95
CA GLU A 41 3.74 12.33 -23.06
C GLU A 41 4.44 13.66 -22.83
N ILE A 42 4.37 14.20 -21.60
CA ILE A 42 5.09 15.41 -21.17
C ILE A 42 6.60 15.21 -21.29
N GLU A 43 7.12 14.09 -20.77
CA GLU A 43 8.54 13.73 -20.83
C GLU A 43 9.03 13.62 -22.28
N LYS A 44 8.26 12.96 -23.15
CA LYS A 44 8.57 12.81 -24.57
C LYS A 44 8.58 14.16 -25.29
N ALA A 45 7.60 15.03 -25.01
CA ALA A 45 7.49 16.35 -25.60
C ALA A 45 8.66 17.27 -25.20
N ALA A 46 9.01 17.29 -23.90
CA ALA A 46 10.17 18.04 -23.40
C ALA A 46 11.50 17.53 -23.97
N ARG A 47 11.65 16.20 -24.10
CA ARG A 47 12.86 15.59 -24.66
C ARG A 47 13.09 15.97 -26.13
N GLN A 48 12.04 16.15 -26.92
CA GLN A 48 12.14 16.58 -28.31
C GLN A 48 12.60 18.04 -28.44
N GLN A 49 12.39 18.86 -27.42
CA GLN A 49 12.71 20.30 -27.41
C GLN A 49 14.02 20.64 -26.68
N GLY A 50 14.65 19.66 -26.03
CA GLY A 50 16.10 19.64 -25.76
C GLY A 50 16.65 20.64 -24.73
N ARG A 51 15.92 20.98 -23.66
CA ARG A 51 16.38 22.00 -22.68
C ARG A 51 16.52 21.51 -21.23
N VAL A 52 15.57 20.72 -20.71
CA VAL A 52 15.58 20.18 -19.34
C VAL A 52 14.89 18.82 -19.33
N SER A 53 15.40 17.85 -18.57
CA SER A 53 14.77 16.53 -18.42
C SER A 53 13.54 16.62 -17.49
N LEU A 54 12.36 16.32 -18.01
CA LEU A 54 11.12 16.18 -17.25
C LEU A 54 10.79 14.70 -17.02
N SER A 55 11.62 13.98 -16.25
CA SER A 55 11.37 12.57 -15.97
C SER A 55 10.02 12.37 -15.29
N ALA A 56 9.30 11.29 -15.60
CA ALA A 56 8.01 10.99 -14.98
C ALA A 56 8.05 10.97 -13.43
N SER A 57 9.17 10.54 -12.84
CA SER A 57 9.37 10.57 -11.38
C SER A 57 9.44 12.00 -10.84
N ALA A 58 10.23 12.88 -11.45
CA ALA A 58 10.35 14.28 -11.03
C ALA A 58 9.04 15.06 -11.26
N LEU A 59 8.28 14.72 -12.32
CA LEU A 59 6.95 15.27 -12.56
C LEU A 59 5.97 14.90 -11.43
N SER A 60 5.99 13.63 -11.01
CA SER A 60 5.17 13.15 -9.91
C SER A 60 5.51 13.86 -8.59
N GLU A 61 6.79 13.94 -8.25
CA GLU A 61 7.25 14.62 -7.02
C GLU A 61 6.86 16.10 -6.98
N ALA A 62 6.96 16.80 -8.12
CA ALA A 62 6.60 18.21 -8.23
C ALA A 62 5.08 18.43 -8.08
N LEU A 63 4.26 17.60 -8.73
CA LEU A 63 2.80 17.69 -8.71
C LEU A 63 2.18 17.22 -7.38
N GLN A 64 2.89 16.40 -6.61
CA GLN A 64 2.50 15.95 -5.27
C GLN A 64 3.05 16.85 -4.15
N GLY A 65 3.84 17.88 -4.48
CA GLY A 65 4.39 18.78 -3.47
C GLY A 65 5.43 18.13 -2.56
N LYS A 66 6.07 17.03 -2.99
CA LYS A 66 7.11 16.33 -2.19
C LYS A 66 8.36 17.19 -2.01
N ARG A 67 8.70 17.98 -3.03
CA ARG A 67 9.79 18.96 -2.99
C ARG A 67 9.53 20.08 -3.96
N LEU A 68 10.03 21.28 -3.65
CA LEU A 68 10.04 22.39 -4.61
C LEU A 68 10.96 22.01 -5.79
N PRO A 69 10.44 21.79 -7.02
CA PRO A 69 11.28 21.51 -8.19
C PRO A 69 12.25 22.66 -8.48
N SER A 70 13.27 22.43 -9.30
CA SER A 70 14.13 23.54 -9.75
C SER A 70 13.32 24.55 -10.57
N ILE A 71 13.80 25.79 -10.63
CA ILE A 71 13.15 26.82 -11.45
C ILE A 71 13.13 26.41 -12.92
N ASP A 72 14.21 25.83 -13.44
CA ASP A 72 14.28 25.41 -14.84
C ASP A 72 13.31 24.27 -15.15
N PHE A 73 13.17 23.31 -14.24
CA PHE A 73 12.18 22.24 -14.33
C PHE A 73 10.75 22.80 -14.33
N THR A 74 10.46 23.72 -13.40
CA THR A 74 9.15 24.36 -13.26
C THR A 74 8.76 25.06 -14.55
N LEU A 75 9.65 25.91 -15.07
CA LEU A 75 9.36 26.71 -16.25
C LEU A 75 9.24 25.84 -17.50
N GLU A 76 10.00 24.75 -17.59
CA GLU A 76 9.86 23.81 -18.70
C GLU A 76 8.53 23.05 -18.64
N LEU A 77 8.12 22.57 -17.46
CA LEU A 77 6.82 21.95 -17.27
C LEU A 77 5.68 22.90 -17.65
N VAL A 78 5.73 24.15 -17.18
CA VAL A 78 4.74 25.18 -17.51
C VAL A 78 4.66 25.43 -19.02
N ARG A 79 5.79 25.43 -19.74
CA ARG A 79 5.77 25.55 -21.22
C ARG A 79 5.10 24.36 -21.90
N GLN A 80 5.34 23.14 -21.41
CA GLN A 80 4.71 21.94 -21.99
C GLN A 80 3.20 21.92 -21.75
N LEU A 81 2.71 22.50 -20.65
CA LEU A 81 1.29 22.49 -20.29
C LEU A 81 0.51 23.72 -20.80
N ALA A 82 1.11 24.91 -20.72
CA ALA A 82 0.44 26.19 -21.02
C ALA A 82 0.93 26.86 -22.32
N GLY A 83 1.87 26.23 -23.03
CA GLY A 83 2.53 26.81 -24.19
C GLY A 83 3.56 27.90 -23.84
N ALA A 84 4.20 28.48 -24.87
CA ALA A 84 5.29 29.45 -24.71
C ALA A 84 4.80 30.88 -24.39
N ASN A 85 3.83 31.04 -23.48
CA ASN A 85 3.33 32.36 -23.08
C ASN A 85 4.27 33.03 -22.06
N PRO A 86 4.91 34.18 -22.39
CA PRO A 86 5.84 34.85 -21.49
C PRO A 86 5.22 35.33 -20.18
N GLN A 87 3.97 35.78 -20.20
CA GLN A 87 3.28 36.28 -19.00
C GLN A 87 3.00 35.15 -18.01
N VAL A 88 2.55 33.98 -18.50
CA VAL A 88 2.32 32.79 -17.69
C VAL A 88 3.64 32.28 -17.10
N THR A 89 4.69 32.22 -17.92
CA THR A 89 6.02 31.78 -17.50
C THR A 89 6.58 32.68 -16.39
N GLU A 90 6.40 34.00 -16.50
CA GLU A 90 6.89 34.95 -15.49
C GLU A 90 6.05 34.91 -14.20
N ALA A 91 4.73 34.75 -14.30
CA ALA A 91 3.87 34.52 -13.12
C ALA A 91 4.30 33.28 -12.33
N TRP A 92 4.65 32.19 -13.03
CA TRP A 92 5.18 30.97 -12.42
C TRP A 92 6.58 31.16 -11.80
N ARG A 93 7.42 32.01 -12.40
CA ARG A 93 8.71 32.39 -11.81
C ARG A 93 8.52 33.12 -10.48
N GLU A 94 7.62 34.09 -10.42
CA GLU A 94 7.31 34.81 -9.18
C GLU A 94 6.68 33.91 -8.12
N ARG A 95 5.77 33.01 -8.52
CA ARG A 95 5.20 32.00 -7.62
C ARG A 95 6.29 31.11 -7.02
N TRP A 96 7.23 30.63 -7.83
CA TRP A 96 8.35 29.82 -7.37
C TRP A 96 9.27 30.58 -6.39
N LYS A 97 9.58 31.86 -6.68
CA LYS A 97 10.41 32.70 -5.79
C LYS A 97 9.80 32.84 -4.39
N ARG A 98 8.47 33.00 -4.29
CA ARG A 98 7.75 33.10 -3.01
C ARG A 98 7.92 31.83 -2.17
N VAL A 99 7.70 30.66 -2.77
CA VAL A 99 7.87 29.37 -2.06
C VAL A 99 9.33 29.13 -1.67
N ARG A 100 10.28 29.52 -2.54
CA ARG A 100 11.72 29.41 -2.26
C ARG A 100 12.16 30.31 -1.10
N LEU A 101 11.56 31.49 -0.95
CA LEU A 101 11.84 32.38 0.19
C LEU A 101 11.40 31.73 1.51
N LEU A 102 10.18 31.16 1.55
CA LEU A 102 9.67 30.43 2.72
C LEU A 102 10.53 29.21 3.05
N GLN A 103 10.99 28.47 2.04
CA GLN A 103 11.90 27.34 2.22
C GLN A 103 13.22 27.75 2.91
N ARG A 104 13.77 28.91 2.54
CA ARG A 104 15.00 29.46 3.15
C ARG A 104 14.76 29.88 4.59
N SER A 105 13.65 30.57 4.86
CA SER A 105 13.27 31.00 6.21
C SER A 105 13.04 29.81 7.16
N ALA A 106 12.36 28.76 6.70
CA ALA A 106 12.14 27.53 7.48
C ALA A 106 13.46 26.80 7.82
N LYS A 107 14.43 26.81 6.88
CA LYS A 107 15.75 26.19 7.10
C LYS A 107 16.61 26.98 8.08
N ALA A 108 16.52 28.32 8.08
CA ALA A 108 17.22 29.18 9.04
C ALA A 108 16.68 28.97 10.47
N PHE A 109 15.37 28.85 10.65
CA PHE A 109 14.74 28.58 11.95
C PHE A 109 15.14 27.23 12.56
N ARG A 110 15.26 26.18 11.73
CA ARG A 110 15.75 24.86 12.17
C ARG A 110 17.24 24.86 12.55
N ALA A 111 18.05 25.76 11.99
CA ALA A 111 19.47 25.88 12.33
C ALA A 111 19.69 26.56 13.70
N ASP A 112 18.87 27.54 14.06
CA ASP A 112 18.97 28.25 15.35
C ASP A 112 18.48 27.41 16.55
N SER A 113 17.60 26.43 16.31
CA SER A 113 17.04 25.56 17.36
C SER A 113 17.97 24.38 17.76
N ALA A 114 19.06 24.16 17.03
CA ALA A 114 19.96 23.01 17.21
C ALA A 114 21.20 23.29 18.10
N VAL A 115 21.32 24.47 18.72
CA VAL A 115 22.54 24.92 19.43
C VAL A 115 22.39 24.88 20.97
N SER A 116 21.46 24.11 21.53
CA SER A 116 21.28 24.01 22.98
C SER A 116 21.05 22.58 23.45
N ALA A 117 22.12 21.79 23.50
CA ALA A 117 22.26 20.64 24.40
C ALA A 117 23.62 19.95 24.21
N THR A 118 24.65 20.35 24.98
CA THR A 118 25.73 19.44 25.38
C THR A 118 26.46 20.02 26.60
N GLU A 119 26.32 19.37 27.76
CA GLU A 119 27.35 19.30 28.80
C GLU A 119 27.05 18.07 29.67
N GLU A 120 27.90 17.04 29.56
CA GLU A 120 27.99 15.94 30.55
C GLU A 120 29.33 16.06 31.29
N PRO A 121 29.39 15.84 32.61
CA PRO A 121 30.64 15.93 33.36
C PRO A 121 31.42 14.60 33.35
N ALA A 122 32.74 14.73 33.34
CA ALA A 122 33.72 13.65 33.28
C ALA A 122 33.69 12.72 34.52
N GLY A 123 33.55 11.42 34.28
CA GLY A 123 33.71 10.35 35.27
C GLY A 123 35.09 9.67 35.18
N GLN A 124 35.73 9.45 36.32
CA GLN A 124 37.02 8.77 36.50
C GLN A 124 36.99 7.27 36.12
N PRO A 125 38.16 6.65 35.83
CA PRO A 125 38.22 5.26 35.38
C PRO A 125 38.17 4.27 36.56
N ASN A 126 37.10 3.48 36.65
CA ASN A 126 37.04 2.33 37.54
C ASN A 126 37.49 1.06 36.81
N ALA A 127 38.59 0.47 37.28
CA ALA A 127 39.10 -0.82 36.82
C ALA A 127 38.37 -1.98 37.53
N PHE A 128 37.72 -2.87 36.78
CA PHE A 128 37.33 -4.21 37.26
C PHE A 128 37.33 -5.26 36.12
N PRO A 129 38.42 -6.03 35.89
CA PRO A 129 38.52 -6.95 34.75
C PRO A 129 38.29 -8.46 35.05
N VAL A 130 37.58 -8.85 36.12
CA VAL A 130 37.54 -10.29 36.51
C VAL A 130 36.15 -10.97 36.45
N TYR A 131 35.02 -10.25 36.38
CA TYR A 131 33.67 -10.88 36.40
C TYR A 131 32.95 -11.02 35.05
N GLN A 132 33.52 -10.51 33.95
CA GLN A 132 32.82 -10.50 32.64
C GLN A 132 32.93 -11.81 31.84
N ALA A 133 33.93 -12.65 32.10
CA ALA A 133 34.11 -13.91 31.37
C ALA A 133 33.14 -15.00 31.85
N ASP A 134 33.01 -15.17 33.17
CA ASP A 134 32.13 -16.18 33.77
C ASP A 134 30.65 -15.88 33.53
N ALA A 135 30.24 -14.61 33.59
CA ALA A 135 28.87 -14.21 33.27
C ALA A 135 28.50 -14.49 31.81
N LYS A 136 29.41 -14.27 30.86
CA LYS A 136 29.20 -14.59 29.44
C LYS A 136 29.03 -16.09 29.22
N GLU A 137 29.82 -16.90 29.90
CA GLU A 137 29.77 -18.35 29.79
C GLU A 137 28.49 -18.95 30.39
N ILE A 138 28.04 -18.43 31.55
CA ILE A 138 26.76 -18.80 32.15
C ILE A 138 25.59 -18.43 31.23
N ILE A 139 25.59 -17.21 30.67
CA ILE A 139 24.58 -16.77 29.70
C ILE A 139 24.58 -17.64 28.45
N ARG A 140 25.76 -18.04 27.96
CA ARG A 140 25.90 -18.92 26.79
C ARG A 140 25.27 -20.29 27.06
N LYS A 141 25.61 -20.94 28.18
CA LYS A 141 25.03 -22.24 28.56
C LYS A 141 23.53 -22.17 28.76
N ALA A 142 23.04 -21.13 29.45
CA ALA A 142 21.60 -20.93 29.63
C ALA A 142 20.87 -20.76 28.29
N LYS A 143 21.49 -20.07 27.31
CA LYS A 143 20.94 -19.95 25.94
C LYS A 143 20.92 -21.29 25.20
N GLU A 144 21.95 -22.11 25.36
CA GLU A 144 22.03 -23.44 24.73
C GLU A 144 20.99 -24.41 25.31
N GLU A 145 20.82 -24.41 26.64
CA GLU A 145 19.80 -25.20 27.32
C GLU A 145 18.38 -24.75 26.92
N ALA A 146 18.13 -23.43 26.90
CA ALA A 146 16.87 -22.87 26.43
C ALA A 146 16.59 -23.26 24.97
N ALA A 147 17.61 -23.20 24.09
CA ALA A 147 17.47 -23.60 22.69
C ALA A 147 17.12 -25.09 22.55
N ALA A 148 17.73 -25.96 23.37
CA ALA A 148 17.44 -27.39 23.37
C ALA A 148 15.99 -27.69 23.82
N ILE A 149 15.49 -27.02 24.85
CA ILE A 149 14.11 -27.15 25.32
C ILE A 149 13.12 -26.72 24.24
N VAL A 150 13.36 -25.56 23.61
CA VAL A 150 12.53 -25.05 22.52
C VAL A 150 12.52 -26.03 21.35
N GLN A 151 13.67 -26.62 21.01
CA GLN A 151 13.74 -27.60 19.92
C GLN A 151 12.95 -28.88 20.24
N ALA A 152 13.09 -29.42 21.44
CA ALA A 152 12.33 -30.61 21.86
C ALA A 152 10.80 -30.36 21.85
N ALA A 153 10.36 -29.17 22.27
CA ALA A 153 8.96 -28.78 22.20
C ALA A 153 8.44 -28.70 20.75
N ARG A 154 9.25 -28.15 19.83
CA ARG A 154 8.92 -28.11 18.38
C ARG A 154 8.79 -29.51 17.79
N ASP A 155 9.73 -30.40 18.09
CA ASP A 155 9.72 -31.77 17.58
C ASP A 155 8.47 -32.54 18.05
N HIS A 156 8.06 -32.33 19.31
CA HIS A 156 6.84 -32.94 19.86
C HIS A 156 5.58 -32.39 19.18
N ALA A 157 5.48 -31.08 19.01
CA ALA A 157 4.37 -30.46 18.28
C ALA A 157 4.27 -30.97 16.84
N ASP A 158 5.41 -31.16 16.17
CA ASP A 158 5.48 -31.70 14.82
C ASP A 158 4.99 -33.15 14.70
N GLU A 159 5.22 -34.00 15.70
CA GLU A 159 4.66 -35.35 15.71
C GLU A 159 3.16 -35.34 15.97
N LEU A 160 2.67 -34.47 16.85
CA LEU A 160 1.23 -34.29 17.08
C LEU A 160 0.51 -33.85 15.80
N VAL A 161 1.06 -32.86 15.08
CA VAL A 161 0.53 -32.41 13.78
C VAL A 161 0.53 -33.55 12.78
N ARG A 162 1.62 -34.31 12.66
CA ARG A 162 1.70 -35.47 11.76
C ARG A 162 0.65 -36.53 12.10
N SER A 163 0.43 -36.81 13.38
CA SER A 163 -0.58 -37.76 13.82
C SER A 163 -1.98 -37.28 13.46
N ALA A 164 -2.33 -36.05 13.82
CA ALA A 164 -3.64 -35.47 13.50
C ALA A 164 -3.90 -35.44 11.99
N VAL A 165 -2.89 -35.12 11.17
CA VAL A 165 -2.99 -35.15 9.71
C VAL A 165 -3.24 -36.57 9.18
N ARG A 166 -2.63 -37.61 9.77
CA ARG A 166 -2.93 -39.00 9.40
C ARG A 166 -4.40 -39.34 9.69
N ASP A 167 -4.89 -38.96 10.87
CA ASP A 167 -6.25 -39.27 11.30
C ASP A 167 -7.30 -38.55 10.43
N VAL A 168 -7.10 -37.25 10.17
CA VAL A 168 -8.00 -36.45 9.33
C VAL A 168 -8.03 -36.98 7.90
N ASN A 169 -6.87 -37.33 7.32
CA ASN A 169 -6.82 -37.89 5.98
C ASN A 169 -7.46 -39.29 5.90
N ALA A 170 -7.35 -40.10 6.96
CA ALA A 170 -7.97 -41.43 7.03
C ALA A 170 -9.51 -41.36 7.14
N ALA A 171 -10.06 -40.29 7.72
CA ALA A 171 -11.50 -40.07 7.86
C ALA A 171 -12.22 -39.76 6.53
N GLY A 172 -11.50 -39.52 5.43
CA GLY A 172 -12.04 -39.56 4.05
C GLY A 172 -13.01 -38.46 3.63
N ASN A 173 -13.27 -37.44 4.46
CA ASN A 173 -14.34 -36.45 4.23
C ASN A 173 -13.91 -35.15 3.50
N GLY A 174 -12.70 -35.07 2.91
CA GLY A 174 -12.24 -33.82 2.27
C GLY A 174 -10.90 -33.88 1.54
N ARG A 175 -10.38 -32.70 1.16
CA ARG A 175 -9.05 -32.53 0.54
C ARG A 175 -7.96 -33.11 1.44
N ARG A 176 -6.96 -33.76 0.83
CA ARG A 176 -5.81 -34.29 1.55
C ARG A 176 -4.99 -33.14 2.16
N ILE A 177 -4.83 -33.15 3.48
CA ILE A 177 -4.05 -32.14 4.21
C ILE A 177 -2.62 -32.63 4.36
N THR A 178 -1.65 -31.75 4.15
CA THR A 178 -0.22 -32.02 4.43
C THR A 178 0.17 -31.44 5.80
N PRO A 179 1.27 -31.91 6.43
CA PRO A 179 1.75 -31.32 7.69
C PRO A 179 2.00 -29.81 7.61
N SER A 180 2.58 -29.31 6.52
CA SER A 180 2.78 -27.87 6.30
C SER A 180 1.46 -27.10 6.22
N VAL A 181 0.43 -27.67 5.56
CA VAL A 181 -0.91 -27.04 5.52
C VAL A 181 -1.56 -27.07 6.89
N ALA A 182 -1.45 -28.15 7.65
CA ALA A 182 -1.96 -28.19 9.02
C ALA A 182 -1.27 -27.15 9.91
N ARG A 183 0.06 -27.00 9.81
CA ARG A 183 0.81 -25.95 10.52
C ARG A 183 0.36 -24.55 10.13
N LEU A 184 0.11 -24.32 8.83
CA LEU A 184 -0.45 -23.06 8.34
C LEU A 184 -1.80 -22.75 8.99
N MET A 185 -2.68 -23.74 9.09
CA MET A 185 -4.02 -23.59 9.68
C MET A 185 -4.01 -23.38 11.19
N THR A 186 -2.95 -23.81 11.89
CA THR A 186 -2.82 -23.70 13.36
C THR A 186 -1.85 -22.59 13.79
N ARG A 187 -1.47 -21.67 12.90
CA ARG A 187 -0.61 -20.54 13.27
C ARG A 187 -1.34 -19.61 14.24
N GLU A 188 -0.66 -19.17 15.28
CA GLU A 188 -1.22 -18.21 16.25
C GLU A 188 -1.50 -16.83 15.62
N SER A 189 -0.75 -16.47 14.58
CA SER A 189 -0.93 -15.20 13.87
C SER A 189 -0.50 -15.26 12.41
N THR A 190 -1.30 -14.66 11.53
CA THR A 190 -1.01 -14.58 10.08
C THR A 190 -1.49 -13.26 9.45
N ARG A 191 -0.57 -12.37 9.08
CA ARG A 191 -0.82 -11.06 8.44
C ARG A 191 -0.32 -11.05 7.01
N ILE A 192 -1.22 -11.14 6.04
CA ILE A 192 -0.89 -11.29 4.62
C ILE A 192 -1.35 -10.09 3.84
N LEU A 193 -0.45 -9.53 3.03
CA LEU A 193 -0.79 -8.55 2.01
C LEU A 193 -1.17 -9.25 0.70
N LEU A 194 -2.37 -9.00 0.16
CA LEU A 194 -2.80 -9.56 -1.11
C LEU A 194 -2.48 -8.61 -2.27
N LEU A 195 -1.54 -9.03 -3.12
CA LEU A 195 -1.09 -8.28 -4.28
C LEU A 195 -1.57 -8.92 -5.58
N GLY A 196 -1.69 -8.10 -6.61
CA GLY A 196 -2.02 -8.55 -7.95
C GLY A 196 -2.85 -7.50 -8.70
N PRO A 197 -2.74 -7.47 -10.03
CA PRO A 197 -3.44 -6.50 -10.84
C PRO A 197 -4.97 -6.67 -10.80
N PRO A 198 -5.74 -5.71 -11.35
CA PRO A 198 -7.18 -5.88 -11.54
C PRO A 198 -7.49 -7.16 -12.31
N GLY A 199 -8.48 -7.94 -11.87
CA GLY A 199 -8.83 -9.22 -12.52
C GLY A 199 -7.98 -10.42 -12.09
N ALA A 200 -6.94 -10.25 -11.27
CA ALA A 200 -6.11 -11.35 -10.77
C ALA A 200 -6.85 -12.36 -9.87
N GLY A 201 -8.04 -12.03 -9.39
CA GLY A 201 -8.86 -12.93 -8.57
C GLY A 201 -8.67 -12.78 -7.05
N LYS A 202 -7.99 -11.72 -6.58
CA LYS A 202 -7.75 -11.44 -5.15
C LYS A 202 -9.00 -11.59 -4.28
N GLY A 203 -10.09 -10.91 -4.62
CA GLY A 203 -11.35 -10.97 -3.86
C GLY A 203 -11.98 -12.37 -3.82
N THR A 204 -11.81 -13.16 -4.89
CA THR A 204 -12.24 -14.57 -4.89
C THR A 204 -11.36 -15.38 -3.96
N GLN A 205 -10.04 -15.26 -4.09
CA GLN A 205 -9.08 -16.04 -3.32
C GLN A 205 -9.08 -15.70 -1.83
N SER A 206 -9.25 -14.42 -1.47
CA SER A 206 -9.36 -13.98 -0.08
C SER A 206 -10.58 -14.57 0.63
N ALA A 207 -11.68 -14.81 -0.09
CA ALA A 207 -12.88 -15.47 0.46
C ALA A 207 -12.65 -16.95 0.81
N PHE A 208 -11.72 -17.63 0.13
CA PHE A 208 -11.29 -18.99 0.45
C PHE A 208 -10.20 -18.98 1.54
N LEU A 209 -9.16 -18.16 1.36
CA LEU A 209 -8.01 -18.09 2.26
C LEU A 209 -8.43 -17.70 3.69
N LYS A 210 -9.39 -16.78 3.86
CA LYS A 210 -9.88 -16.39 5.19
C LYS A 210 -10.43 -17.56 6.01
N LYS A 211 -11.03 -18.56 5.34
CA LYS A 211 -11.58 -19.75 5.99
C LYS A 211 -10.49 -20.76 6.37
N VAL A 212 -9.45 -20.84 5.54
CA VAL A 212 -8.33 -21.77 5.75
C VAL A 212 -7.40 -21.26 6.84
N LEU A 213 -7.15 -19.94 6.85
CA LEU A 213 -6.25 -19.29 7.78
C LEU A 213 -6.94 -18.80 9.07
N ASP A 214 -8.27 -18.88 9.12
CA ASP A 214 -9.10 -18.40 10.23
C ASP A 214 -8.80 -16.95 10.65
N VAL A 215 -8.61 -16.07 9.66
CA VAL A 215 -8.38 -14.63 9.86
C VAL A 215 -9.33 -13.79 9.00
N PRO A 216 -9.75 -12.60 9.44
CA PRO A 216 -10.63 -11.74 8.65
C PRO A 216 -9.96 -11.27 7.34
N ASN A 217 -10.79 -11.05 6.33
CA ASN A 217 -10.38 -10.31 5.14
C ASN A 217 -10.72 -8.83 5.34
N VAL A 218 -9.68 -7.99 5.41
CA VAL A 218 -9.75 -6.54 5.46
C VAL A 218 -9.67 -6.00 4.03
N HIS A 219 -10.84 -5.88 3.39
CA HIS A 219 -10.94 -5.30 2.06
C HIS A 219 -11.17 -3.78 2.15
N ILE A 220 -10.29 -2.99 1.55
CA ILE A 220 -10.28 -1.52 1.69
C ILE A 220 -11.61 -0.86 1.29
N GLY A 221 -12.27 -1.39 0.25
CA GLY A 221 -13.55 -0.87 -0.20
C GLY A 221 -14.66 -1.08 0.83
N ASP A 222 -14.56 -2.12 1.64
CA ASP A 222 -15.56 -2.45 2.66
C ASP A 222 -15.34 -1.57 3.89
N VAL A 223 -14.08 -1.37 4.26
CA VAL A 223 -13.67 -0.39 5.28
C VAL A 223 -14.20 1.00 4.94
N LEU A 224 -14.00 1.46 3.70
CA LEU A 224 -14.52 2.73 3.22
C LEU A 224 -16.05 2.82 3.33
N ARG A 225 -16.78 1.84 2.80
CA ARG A 225 -18.25 1.83 2.85
C ARG A 225 -18.79 1.74 4.28
N GLN A 226 -18.10 1.04 5.17
CA GLN A 226 -18.47 0.96 6.58
C GLN A 226 -18.33 2.32 7.25
N ASN A 227 -17.16 2.96 7.14
CA ASN A 227 -16.92 4.29 7.71
C ASN A 227 -17.91 5.35 7.19
N ILE A 228 -18.25 5.32 5.89
CA ILE A 228 -19.26 6.22 5.32
C ILE A 228 -20.65 5.96 5.92
N ARG A 229 -21.04 4.68 6.10
CA ARG A 229 -22.34 4.31 6.68
C ARG A 229 -22.45 4.69 8.14
N ASP A 230 -21.36 4.54 8.89
CA ASP A 230 -21.31 4.80 10.33
C ASP A 230 -21.17 6.30 10.65
N GLY A 231 -20.93 7.14 9.62
CA GLY A 231 -20.79 8.58 9.81
C GLY A 231 -19.47 8.99 10.47
N GLU A 232 -18.45 8.14 10.40
CA GLU A 232 -17.10 8.39 10.89
C GLU A 232 -16.46 9.58 10.17
N GLU A 233 -15.66 10.39 10.85
CA GLU A 233 -15.07 11.62 10.28
C GLU A 233 -14.31 11.33 8.98
N ALA A 234 -13.38 10.37 8.99
CA ALA A 234 -12.64 9.96 7.80
C ALA A 234 -13.56 9.39 6.69
N GLY A 235 -14.67 8.75 7.06
CA GLY A 235 -15.69 8.29 6.12
C GLY A 235 -16.44 9.44 5.45
N LEU A 236 -16.82 10.47 6.22
CA LEU A 236 -17.46 11.67 5.69
C LEU A 236 -16.52 12.44 4.76
N ILE A 237 -15.23 12.55 5.11
CA ILE A 237 -14.19 13.10 4.25
C ILE A 237 -14.13 12.28 2.95
N ALA A 238 -13.95 10.95 3.04
CA ALA A 238 -13.90 10.09 1.86
C ALA A 238 -15.12 10.25 0.96
N LYS A 239 -16.33 10.35 1.54
CA LYS A 239 -17.57 10.59 0.80
C LYS A 239 -17.51 11.89 -0.02
N GLN A 240 -17.03 12.99 0.56
CA GLN A 240 -16.93 14.28 -0.14
C GLN A 240 -16.03 14.20 -1.38
N PHE A 241 -14.89 13.51 -1.29
CA PHE A 241 -13.99 13.30 -2.43
C PHE A 241 -14.64 12.37 -3.46
N MET A 242 -15.27 11.27 -3.02
CA MET A 242 -15.97 10.33 -3.90
C MET A 242 -17.12 10.99 -4.68
N ASP A 243 -17.93 11.82 -4.03
CA ASP A 243 -19.07 12.52 -4.64
C ASP A 243 -18.60 13.52 -5.73
N ARG A 244 -17.38 14.06 -5.61
CA ARG A 244 -16.73 14.93 -6.59
C ARG A 244 -15.92 14.18 -7.66
N GLY A 245 -15.71 12.87 -7.49
CA GLY A 245 -14.85 12.06 -8.36
C GLY A 245 -13.36 12.21 -8.09
N ASP A 246 -12.99 12.81 -6.96
CA ASP A 246 -11.61 13.02 -6.53
C ASP A 246 -11.03 11.75 -5.88
N LEU A 247 -9.69 11.69 -5.78
CA LEU A 247 -9.00 10.67 -5.00
C LEU A 247 -9.14 10.97 -3.51
N ILE A 248 -9.43 9.93 -2.72
CA ILE A 248 -9.47 10.02 -1.27
C ILE A 248 -8.05 10.28 -0.75
N PRO A 249 -7.83 11.27 0.14
CA PRO A 249 -6.52 11.52 0.75
C PRO A 249 -5.98 10.29 1.46
N ASP A 250 -4.67 10.07 1.35
CA ASP A 250 -4.01 8.89 1.92
C ASP A 250 -4.11 8.88 3.45
N GLU A 251 -4.09 10.04 4.11
CA GLU A 251 -4.20 10.18 5.57
C GLU A 251 -5.57 9.69 6.07
N ALA A 252 -6.65 10.08 5.38
CA ALA A 252 -7.99 9.62 5.71
C ALA A 252 -8.11 8.10 5.48
N LEU A 253 -7.50 7.59 4.41
CA LEU A 253 -7.50 6.16 4.11
C LEU A 253 -6.73 5.35 5.17
N LEU A 254 -5.55 5.83 5.55
CA LEU A 254 -4.70 5.23 6.57
C LEU A 254 -5.38 5.21 7.93
N ASP A 255 -6.04 6.29 8.34
CA ASP A 255 -6.82 6.34 9.59
C ASP A 255 -7.90 5.25 9.63
N MET A 256 -8.69 5.14 8.56
CA MET A 256 -9.73 4.11 8.45
C MET A 256 -9.16 2.69 8.47
N VAL A 257 -8.02 2.46 7.82
CA VAL A 257 -7.31 1.17 7.84
C VAL A 257 -6.80 0.86 9.23
N ASN A 258 -6.13 1.81 9.89
CA ASN A 258 -5.58 1.63 11.23
C ASN A 258 -6.68 1.22 12.22
N ARG A 259 -7.76 2.00 12.29
CA ARG A 259 -8.91 1.68 13.15
C ARG A 259 -9.51 0.31 12.86
N ARG A 260 -9.51 -0.13 11.60
CA ARG A 260 -9.96 -1.48 11.24
C ARG A 260 -9.00 -2.57 11.73
N LEU A 261 -7.70 -2.35 11.64
CA LEU A 261 -6.67 -3.33 12.04
C LEU A 261 -6.53 -3.47 13.56
N LEU A 262 -7.00 -2.49 14.33
CA LEU A 262 -7.05 -2.52 15.80
C LEU A 262 -8.24 -3.32 16.37
N GLN A 263 -9.18 -3.76 15.53
CA GLN A 263 -10.36 -4.49 16.02
C GLN A 263 -9.99 -5.86 16.58
N ALA A 264 -10.86 -6.42 17.45
CA ALA A 264 -10.57 -7.67 18.14
C ALA A 264 -10.39 -8.87 17.19
N ASP A 265 -11.08 -8.87 16.04
CA ASP A 265 -11.01 -9.95 15.07
C ASP A 265 -9.71 -9.98 14.26
N THR A 266 -8.95 -8.88 14.21
CA THR A 266 -7.67 -8.77 13.47
C THR A 266 -6.44 -9.04 14.32
N GLN A 267 -6.60 -9.25 15.63
CA GLN A 267 -5.49 -9.49 16.57
C GLN A 267 -4.67 -10.73 16.21
N HIS A 268 -5.36 -11.81 15.78
CA HIS A 268 -4.74 -13.05 15.31
C HIS A 268 -4.32 -13.01 13.82
N GLY A 269 -4.37 -11.83 13.21
CA GLY A 269 -3.95 -11.61 11.83
C GLY A 269 -5.09 -11.22 10.91
N PHE A 270 -4.77 -11.08 9.62
CA PHE A 270 -5.69 -10.59 8.61
C PHE A 270 -5.16 -10.85 7.20
N LEU A 271 -6.08 -10.86 6.23
CA LEU A 271 -5.76 -10.67 4.82
C LEU A 271 -6.06 -9.22 4.45
N LEU A 272 -5.07 -8.46 3.98
CA LEU A 272 -5.27 -7.09 3.55
C LEU A 272 -5.41 -7.04 2.02
N ASP A 273 -6.58 -6.64 1.51
CA ASP A 273 -6.90 -6.57 0.07
C ASP A 273 -7.20 -5.15 -0.38
N GLY A 274 -6.48 -4.72 -1.42
CA GLY A 274 -6.69 -3.44 -2.10
C GLY A 274 -5.90 -2.25 -1.51
N PHE A 275 -5.08 -2.49 -0.49
CA PHE A 275 -4.17 -1.53 0.13
C PHE A 275 -2.90 -2.26 0.63
N PRO A 276 -1.69 -1.67 0.57
CA PRO A 276 -1.35 -0.40 -0.06
C PRO A 276 -1.28 -0.50 -1.60
N LYS A 277 -1.35 0.65 -2.26
CA LYS A 277 -1.23 0.80 -3.72
C LYS A 277 0.07 1.47 -4.15
N SER A 278 0.84 2.03 -3.22
CA SER A 278 2.15 2.65 -3.45
C SER A 278 3.14 2.32 -2.33
N LEU A 279 4.41 2.67 -2.52
CA LEU A 279 5.44 2.51 -1.50
C LEU A 279 5.22 3.43 -0.29
N GLU A 280 4.69 4.63 -0.51
CA GLU A 280 4.38 5.59 0.56
C GLU A 280 3.26 5.08 1.46
N GLN A 281 2.18 4.56 0.85
CA GLN A 281 1.11 3.92 1.61
C GLN A 281 1.60 2.69 2.37
N LEU A 282 2.58 1.96 1.82
CA LEU A 282 3.19 0.84 2.50
C LEU A 282 4.04 1.29 3.69
N GLU A 283 4.87 2.31 3.52
CA GLU A 283 5.71 2.87 4.59
C GLU A 283 4.84 3.31 5.77
N ALA A 284 3.79 4.08 5.50
CA ALA A 284 2.83 4.49 6.54
C ALA A 284 2.11 3.31 7.20
N LEU A 285 1.75 2.26 6.44
CA LEU A 285 1.17 1.05 7.01
C LEU A 285 2.16 0.32 7.94
N GLU A 286 3.42 0.21 7.52
CA GLU A 286 4.47 -0.46 8.30
C GLU A 286 4.80 0.33 9.57
N GLU A 287 4.79 1.66 9.52
CA GLU A 287 4.94 2.53 10.70
C GLU A 287 3.83 2.30 11.72
N ILE A 288 2.57 2.35 11.29
CA ILE A 288 1.40 2.12 12.15
C ILE A 288 1.45 0.72 12.78
N LEU A 289 1.75 -0.32 12.00
CA LEU A 289 1.86 -1.68 12.54
C LEU A 289 3.00 -1.78 13.56
N ALA A 290 4.13 -1.09 13.32
CA ALA A 290 5.28 -1.12 14.20
C ALA A 290 5.01 -0.48 15.57
N GLU A 291 4.10 0.51 15.67
CA GLU A 291 3.69 1.12 16.95
C GLU A 291 3.13 0.08 17.93
N ASP A 292 2.43 -0.94 17.41
CA ASP A 292 1.87 -2.06 18.17
C ASP A 292 2.78 -3.30 18.17
N GLY A 293 4.02 -3.18 17.69
CA GLY A 293 4.96 -4.31 17.56
C GLY A 293 4.53 -5.35 16.51
N LEU A 294 3.66 -4.97 15.58
CA LEU A 294 3.14 -5.82 14.51
C LEU A 294 3.94 -5.60 13.21
N ALA A 295 3.86 -6.58 12.31
CA ALA A 295 4.43 -6.47 10.96
C ALA A 295 3.65 -7.35 9.98
N ILE A 296 3.70 -7.01 8.70
CA ILE A 296 3.24 -7.93 7.65
C ILE A 296 4.21 -9.11 7.57
N ASP A 297 3.64 -10.32 7.63
CA ASP A 297 4.41 -11.56 7.57
C ASP A 297 4.86 -11.84 6.14
N VAL A 298 3.94 -11.71 5.19
CA VAL A 298 4.16 -12.07 3.79
C VAL A 298 3.23 -11.32 2.83
N ALA A 299 3.71 -11.00 1.65
CA ALA A 299 2.89 -10.55 0.52
C ALA A 299 2.62 -11.73 -0.42
N LEU A 300 1.34 -12.02 -0.68
CA LEU A 300 0.90 -13.03 -1.63
C LEU A 300 0.43 -12.35 -2.93
N LYS A 301 1.24 -12.45 -3.98
CA LYS A 301 0.98 -11.89 -5.31
C LYS A 301 0.31 -12.92 -6.21
N PHE A 302 -0.87 -12.57 -6.73
CA PHE A 302 -1.52 -13.29 -7.82
C PHE A 302 -1.12 -12.67 -9.16
N GLU A 303 -0.40 -13.43 -9.98
CA GLU A 303 0.07 -13.00 -11.29
C GLU A 303 -0.77 -13.58 -12.43
N ILE A 304 -1.17 -12.72 -13.35
CA ILE A 304 -1.89 -13.08 -14.57
C ILE A 304 -1.34 -12.24 -15.74
N PRO A 305 -1.55 -12.62 -17.01
CA PRO A 305 -1.27 -11.71 -18.12
C PRO A 305 -2.39 -10.66 -18.29
N LEU A 306 -2.07 -9.51 -18.90
CA LEU A 306 -3.04 -8.43 -19.17
C LEU A 306 -4.24 -8.91 -19.99
N SER A 307 -4.03 -9.81 -20.96
CA SER A 307 -5.11 -10.38 -21.77
C SER A 307 -6.15 -11.11 -20.90
N GLU A 308 -5.68 -11.88 -19.92
CA GLU A 308 -6.53 -12.58 -18.96
C GLU A 308 -7.28 -11.60 -18.05
N ALA A 309 -6.60 -10.54 -17.62
CA ALA A 309 -7.20 -9.48 -16.81
C ALA A 309 -8.36 -8.78 -17.52
N ILE A 310 -8.16 -8.42 -18.78
CA ILE A 310 -9.20 -7.81 -19.63
C ILE A 310 -10.38 -8.76 -19.78
N THR A 311 -10.14 -10.03 -20.09
CA THR A 311 -11.20 -11.05 -20.24
C THR A 311 -12.01 -11.19 -18.95
N ARG A 312 -11.33 -11.31 -17.80
CA ARG A 312 -11.97 -11.49 -16.48
C ARG A 312 -12.77 -10.27 -16.04
N VAL A 313 -12.26 -9.07 -16.28
CA VAL A 313 -12.98 -7.84 -15.92
C VAL A 313 -14.19 -7.63 -16.83
N ALA A 314 -14.05 -7.82 -18.14
CA ALA A 314 -15.17 -7.66 -19.08
C ALA A 314 -16.30 -8.68 -18.84
N GLY A 315 -15.97 -9.90 -18.42
CA GLY A 315 -16.93 -10.95 -18.10
C GLY A 315 -17.56 -10.84 -16.71
N ARG A 316 -17.10 -9.92 -15.84
CA ARG A 316 -17.61 -9.77 -14.48
C ARG A 316 -19.03 -9.21 -14.47
N ARG A 317 -19.86 -9.74 -13.59
CA ARG A 317 -21.21 -9.26 -13.30
C ARG A 317 -21.36 -9.02 -11.80
N ILE A 318 -22.08 -7.96 -11.45
CA ILE A 318 -22.46 -7.64 -10.07
C ILE A 318 -23.98 -7.64 -9.95
N CYS A 319 -24.50 -8.06 -8.80
CA CYS A 319 -25.93 -7.96 -8.55
C CYS A 319 -26.33 -6.50 -8.29
N ARG A 320 -27.46 -6.07 -8.86
CA ARG A 320 -28.03 -4.74 -8.60
C ARG A 320 -28.59 -4.58 -7.19
N LYS A 321 -29.05 -5.67 -6.56
CA LYS A 321 -29.54 -5.63 -5.16
C LYS A 321 -28.39 -5.58 -4.15
N ASP A 322 -27.30 -6.30 -4.45
CA ASP A 322 -26.13 -6.36 -3.59
C ASP A 322 -24.85 -6.44 -4.43
N SER A 323 -24.10 -5.34 -4.49
CA SER A 323 -22.87 -5.26 -5.28
C SER A 323 -21.74 -6.16 -4.78
N SER A 324 -21.85 -6.75 -3.59
CA SER A 324 -20.90 -7.76 -3.08
C SER A 324 -21.07 -9.11 -3.77
N HIS A 325 -22.23 -9.37 -4.38
CA HIS A 325 -22.47 -10.59 -5.14
C HIS A 325 -21.85 -10.48 -6.54
N VAL A 326 -20.69 -11.12 -6.70
CA VAL A 326 -19.89 -11.09 -7.94
C VAL A 326 -20.00 -12.42 -8.69
N TYR A 327 -20.25 -12.32 -9.99
CA TYR A 327 -20.34 -13.44 -10.93
C TYR A 327 -19.40 -13.22 -12.12
N HIS A 328 -19.18 -14.27 -12.91
CA HIS A 328 -18.45 -14.19 -14.17
C HIS A 328 -19.13 -15.03 -15.23
N LEU A 329 -19.32 -14.48 -16.44
CA LEU A 329 -20.05 -15.15 -17.53
C LEU A 329 -19.52 -16.55 -17.88
N LEU A 330 -18.22 -16.80 -17.69
CA LEU A 330 -17.56 -18.06 -18.06
C LEU A 330 -17.08 -18.90 -16.87
N TYR A 331 -16.77 -18.28 -15.74
CA TYR A 331 -15.97 -18.92 -14.67
C TYR A 331 -16.75 -19.06 -13.36
N ALA A 332 -17.83 -18.29 -13.21
CA ALA A 332 -18.71 -18.30 -12.04
C ALA A 332 -20.09 -17.88 -12.55
N ALA A 333 -20.65 -18.74 -13.40
CA ALA A 333 -21.87 -18.42 -14.12
C ALA A 333 -23.02 -18.11 -13.15
N PRO A 334 -23.95 -17.22 -13.52
CA PRO A 334 -25.18 -16.99 -12.78
C PRO A 334 -25.99 -18.27 -12.57
N ASN A 335 -27.08 -18.16 -11.80
CA ASN A 335 -28.10 -19.22 -11.78
C ASN A 335 -28.64 -19.49 -13.20
N GLN A 336 -29.30 -20.62 -13.40
CA GLN A 336 -29.81 -21.05 -14.73
C GLN A 336 -30.73 -20.01 -15.40
N ASP A 337 -31.43 -19.20 -14.61
CA ASP A 337 -32.29 -18.10 -15.05
C ASP A 337 -31.53 -16.78 -15.34
N GLY A 338 -30.20 -16.78 -15.19
CA GLY A 338 -29.34 -15.62 -15.38
C GLY A 338 -29.29 -14.66 -14.19
N THR A 339 -29.87 -15.02 -13.04
CA THR A 339 -29.98 -14.12 -11.88
C THR A 339 -28.93 -14.39 -10.80
N CYS A 340 -28.80 -13.44 -9.88
CA CYS A 340 -28.09 -13.64 -8.64
C CYS A 340 -28.84 -14.64 -7.73
N HIS A 341 -28.15 -15.30 -6.82
CA HIS A 341 -28.76 -16.18 -5.82
C HIS A 341 -29.81 -15.47 -4.93
N CYS A 342 -29.77 -14.15 -4.80
CA CYS A 342 -30.81 -13.36 -4.12
C CYS A 342 -32.01 -13.00 -5.02
N GLY A 343 -32.09 -13.56 -6.23
CA GLY A 343 -33.07 -13.25 -7.27
C GLY A 343 -32.91 -11.85 -7.87
N GLY A 344 -31.81 -11.14 -7.58
CA GLY A 344 -31.53 -9.82 -8.12
C GLY A 344 -30.94 -9.87 -9.53
N PRO A 345 -31.23 -8.88 -10.41
CA PRO A 345 -30.67 -8.84 -11.75
C PRO A 345 -29.16 -8.56 -11.70
N LEU A 346 -28.44 -9.17 -12.64
CA LEU A 346 -27.01 -9.00 -12.81
C LEU A 346 -26.72 -7.92 -13.85
N MET A 347 -25.69 -7.11 -13.60
CA MET A 347 -25.22 -6.09 -14.53
C MET A 347 -23.71 -6.08 -14.64
N ALA A 348 -23.18 -5.59 -15.77
CA ALA A 348 -21.77 -5.23 -15.86
C ALA A 348 -21.48 -4.06 -14.92
N ARG A 349 -20.30 -4.04 -14.30
CA ARG A 349 -19.88 -2.88 -13.51
C ARG A 349 -19.56 -1.72 -14.47
N PRO A 350 -19.97 -0.47 -14.17
CA PRO A 350 -19.76 0.66 -15.08
C PRO A 350 -18.29 0.86 -15.51
N ASP A 351 -17.34 0.53 -14.63
CA ASP A 351 -15.92 0.73 -14.85
C ASP A 351 -15.21 -0.45 -15.53
N ASP A 352 -15.94 -1.51 -15.91
CA ASP A 352 -15.37 -2.76 -16.44
C ASP A 352 -15.20 -2.72 -17.97
N SER A 353 -14.68 -1.60 -18.48
CA SER A 353 -14.31 -1.48 -19.89
C SER A 353 -12.88 -1.98 -20.15
N ARG A 354 -12.58 -2.41 -21.38
CA ARG A 354 -11.21 -2.77 -21.79
C ARG A 354 -10.23 -1.63 -21.54
N ARG A 355 -10.61 -0.39 -21.89
CA ARG A 355 -9.79 0.81 -21.69
C ARG A 355 -9.52 1.07 -20.21
N THR A 356 -10.56 1.06 -19.39
CA THR A 356 -10.44 1.27 -17.94
C THR A 356 -9.60 0.18 -17.29
N THR A 357 -9.74 -1.07 -17.73
CA THR A 357 -8.95 -2.19 -17.23
C THR A 357 -7.46 -2.03 -17.57
N ALA A 358 -7.14 -1.68 -18.82
CA ALA A 358 -5.76 -1.41 -19.24
C ALA A 358 -5.15 -0.25 -18.44
N ASN A 359 -5.87 0.86 -18.26
CA ASN A 359 -5.39 1.99 -17.46
C ASN A 359 -5.12 1.58 -16.00
N ARG A 360 -6.02 0.81 -15.38
CA ARG A 360 -5.84 0.32 -14.00
C ARG A 360 -4.71 -0.70 -13.89
N TRP A 361 -4.46 -1.47 -14.94
CA TRP A 361 -3.32 -2.36 -15.04
C TRP A 361 -2.01 -1.57 -15.03
N ASP A 362 -1.90 -0.57 -15.91
CA ASP A 362 -0.69 0.26 -16.01
C ASP A 362 -0.42 1.02 -14.70
N LEU A 363 -1.47 1.56 -14.06
CA LEU A 363 -1.35 2.17 -12.73
C LEU A 363 -0.84 1.16 -11.70
N TRP A 364 -1.36 -0.07 -11.69
CA TRP A 364 -0.88 -1.11 -10.77
C TRP A 364 0.59 -1.45 -11.02
N GLN A 365 1.01 -1.60 -12.29
CA GLN A 365 2.40 -1.87 -12.66
C GLN A 365 3.37 -0.77 -12.21
N HIS A 366 2.93 0.49 -12.21
CA HIS A 366 3.79 1.62 -11.86
C HIS A 366 3.77 1.96 -10.37
N MET A 367 2.62 1.84 -9.71
CA MET A 367 2.46 2.24 -8.32
C MET A 367 2.60 1.07 -7.35
N THR A 368 1.99 -0.07 -7.66
CA THR A 368 1.83 -1.19 -6.72
C THR A 368 2.85 -2.31 -6.94
N GLU A 369 3.31 -2.58 -8.17
CA GLU A 369 4.36 -3.56 -8.40
C GLU A 369 5.68 -3.28 -7.63
N PRO A 370 6.11 -2.03 -7.41
CA PRO A 370 7.23 -1.73 -6.52
C PRO A 370 7.06 -2.25 -5.09
N VAL A 371 5.82 -2.33 -4.56
CA VAL A 371 5.52 -2.95 -3.26
C VAL A 371 5.87 -4.44 -3.30
N SER A 372 5.45 -5.15 -4.35
CA SER A 372 5.81 -6.56 -4.56
C SER A 372 7.34 -6.73 -4.59
N ALA A 373 8.04 -5.87 -5.35
CA ALA A 373 9.49 -5.94 -5.48
C ALA A 373 10.21 -5.75 -4.14
N LEU A 374 9.74 -4.82 -3.29
CA LEU A 374 10.29 -4.58 -1.96
C LEU A 374 10.09 -5.79 -1.03
N TYR A 375 8.90 -6.40 -1.03
CA TYR A 375 8.67 -7.64 -0.28
C TYR A 375 9.53 -8.79 -0.81
N GLY A 376 9.76 -8.84 -2.13
CA GLY A 376 10.66 -9.79 -2.78
C GLY A 376 12.09 -9.65 -2.29
N SER A 377 12.64 -8.43 -2.24
CA SER A 377 14.00 -8.18 -1.73
C SER A 377 14.15 -8.49 -0.24
N ARG A 378 13.04 -8.48 0.52
CA ARG A 378 13.00 -8.85 1.94
C ARG A 378 12.76 -10.35 2.17
N GLY A 379 12.65 -11.16 1.11
CA GLY A 379 12.33 -12.58 1.24
C GLY A 379 10.92 -12.85 1.77
N LYS A 380 10.00 -11.89 1.65
CA LYS A 380 8.62 -11.93 2.15
C LYS A 380 7.58 -11.90 1.03
N LEU A 381 7.93 -12.30 -0.20
CA LEU A 381 7.00 -12.36 -1.33
C LEU A 381 6.77 -13.80 -1.75
N ILE A 382 5.51 -14.18 -1.89
CA ILE A 382 5.06 -15.39 -2.57
C ILE A 382 4.32 -14.98 -3.82
N THR A 383 4.75 -15.48 -4.98
CA THR A 383 4.04 -15.27 -6.24
C THR A 383 3.38 -16.56 -6.69
N VAL A 384 2.09 -16.52 -6.98
CA VAL A 384 1.32 -17.63 -7.55
C VAL A 384 0.64 -17.19 -8.83
N SER A 385 0.55 -18.08 -9.81
CA SER A 385 -0.25 -17.81 -11.01
C SER A 385 -1.73 -17.79 -10.64
N GLY A 386 -2.43 -16.73 -11.03
CA GLY A 386 -3.88 -16.58 -10.88
C GLY A 386 -4.68 -17.19 -12.04
N VAL A 387 -4.03 -17.83 -13.02
CA VAL A 387 -4.67 -18.45 -14.20
C VAL A 387 -5.16 -19.86 -13.88
N GLY A 388 -6.34 -20.24 -14.38
CA GLY A 388 -6.91 -21.58 -14.19
C GLY A 388 -8.20 -21.58 -13.35
N ASP A 389 -8.64 -22.77 -12.93
CA ASP A 389 -9.82 -22.93 -12.07
C ASP A 389 -9.59 -22.26 -10.70
N VAL A 390 -10.68 -21.76 -10.11
CA VAL A 390 -10.63 -21.10 -8.80
C VAL A 390 -10.01 -22.01 -7.73
N ASN A 391 -10.39 -23.29 -7.72
CA ASN A 391 -9.89 -24.28 -6.78
C ASN A 391 -8.40 -24.55 -6.96
N ASP A 392 -7.91 -24.61 -8.20
CA ASP A 392 -6.50 -24.84 -8.51
C ASP A 392 -5.63 -23.64 -8.10
N VAL A 393 -6.15 -22.42 -8.27
CA VAL A 393 -5.48 -21.20 -7.78
C VAL A 393 -5.44 -21.20 -6.25
N THR A 394 -6.53 -21.59 -5.59
CA THR A 394 -6.59 -21.70 -4.12
C THR A 394 -5.60 -22.72 -3.59
N ASP A 395 -5.53 -23.92 -4.19
CA ASP A 395 -4.61 -24.98 -3.76
C ASP A 395 -3.15 -24.57 -3.92
N ARG A 396 -2.82 -23.85 -5.01
CA ARG A 396 -1.48 -23.26 -5.20
C ARG A 396 -1.16 -22.21 -4.14
N ALA A 397 -2.09 -21.31 -3.85
CA ALA A 397 -1.91 -20.27 -2.84
C ALA A 397 -1.66 -20.88 -1.45
N ILE A 398 -2.49 -21.85 -1.05
CA ILE A 398 -2.34 -22.57 0.23
C ILE A 398 -1.01 -23.33 0.27
N SER A 399 -0.66 -24.06 -0.78
CA SER A 399 0.59 -24.83 -0.82
C SER A 399 1.82 -23.92 -0.74
N ALA A 400 1.79 -22.78 -1.42
CA ALA A 400 2.88 -21.81 -1.39
C ALA A 400 3.00 -21.10 -0.03
N LEU A 401 1.88 -20.73 0.59
CA LEU A 401 1.86 -20.19 1.95
C LEU A 401 2.36 -21.20 2.97
N ALA A 402 1.91 -22.45 2.86
CA ALA A 402 2.36 -23.53 3.72
C ALA A 402 3.88 -23.68 3.62
N ALA A 403 4.42 -23.83 2.41
CA ALA A 403 5.87 -23.96 2.19
C ALA A 403 6.68 -22.75 2.67
N PHE A 404 6.13 -21.54 2.59
CA PHE A 404 6.77 -20.33 3.09
C PHE A 404 6.86 -20.30 4.62
N PHE A 405 5.80 -20.74 5.30
CA PHE A 405 5.72 -20.72 6.76
C PHE A 405 6.29 -21.97 7.45
N GLY A 406 6.51 -23.07 6.73
CA GLY A 406 7.11 -24.32 7.22
C GLY A 406 6.29 -25.55 6.88
#